data_AF-A0A4Q9R3I5-F1
#
_entry.id   AF-A0A4Q9R3I5-F1
#
_cell.length_a   1.000
_cell.length_b   1.000
_cell.length_c   1.000
_cell.angle_alpha   90.00
_cell.angle_beta   90.00
_cell.angle_gamma   90.00
#
_symmetry.space_group_name_H-M   'P 1'
#
loop_
_entity.id
_entity.type
_entity.pdbx_description
1 polymer ?
#
loop_
_entity_poly.entity_id
_entity_poly.type
_entity_poly.pdbx_seq_one_letter_code
_entity_poly.pdbx_strand_id
1 'polypeptide(L)'
;MLAGLAQAEDLQRDFDLQAMDEQGCMLGNATAQAPTLTLMAAAYGESEERKGMALAQMKKALEAGCPVDEPDQMGLSALNGAILYDEPELVKLLLERGADPRRRIVSPKTTLDGLDSFAFLELLGERDDKRDRKTIRKLLDDKR
;
A
#
# COMPACT_ATOMS: atom_id res chain seq x y z
N MET A 1 8.60 -19.29 30.40
CA MET A 1 7.47 -18.82 29.57
C MET A 1 7.53 -17.30 29.53
N LEU A 2 7.07 -16.70 28.42
CA LEU A 2 7.18 -15.27 28.03
C LEU A 2 8.39 -14.93 27.13
N ALA A 3 8.50 -15.66 26.01
CA ALA A 3 9.05 -15.10 24.78
C ALA A 3 7.84 -14.82 23.87
N GLY A 4 7.38 -13.57 23.79
CA GLY A 4 6.13 -13.29 23.05
C GLY A 4 5.84 -11.85 22.67
N LEU A 5 6.65 -10.85 23.09
CA LEU A 5 6.35 -9.44 22.79
C LEU A 5 7.43 -8.71 21.97
N ALA A 6 8.62 -9.29 21.80
CA ALA A 6 9.76 -8.59 21.20
C ALA A 6 9.73 -8.49 19.65
N GLN A 7 8.76 -9.06 18.94
CA GLN A 7 8.82 -9.14 17.46
C GLN A 7 8.13 -7.98 16.73
N ALA A 8 7.48 -7.05 17.43
CA ALA A 8 6.89 -5.86 16.81
C ALA A 8 7.79 -4.61 16.91
N GLU A 9 8.68 -4.54 17.90
CA GLU A 9 9.46 -3.35 18.26
C GLU A 9 10.79 -3.23 17.49
N ASP A 10 11.28 -4.32 16.88
CA ASP A 10 12.59 -4.33 16.20
C ASP A 10 12.57 -3.82 14.75
N LEU A 11 11.42 -3.43 14.21
CA LEU A 11 11.28 -2.97 12.81
C LEU A 11 11.22 -1.44 12.67
N GLN A 12 11.42 -0.71 13.77
CA GLN A 12 11.20 0.73 13.91
C GLN A 12 12.44 1.61 13.68
N ARG A 13 13.62 1.00 13.53
CA ARG A 13 14.90 1.68 13.75
C ARG A 13 15.42 2.56 12.62
N ASP A 14 14.87 2.48 11.42
CA ASP A 14 15.36 3.29 10.28
C ASP A 14 14.52 4.56 10.00
N PHE A 15 13.30 4.67 10.55
CA PHE A 15 12.41 5.83 10.30
C PHE A 15 11.68 6.38 11.54
N ASP A 16 11.94 5.83 12.74
CA ASP A 16 11.26 6.21 14.00
C ASP A 16 9.72 6.14 13.89
N LEU A 17 9.21 5.15 13.14
CA LEU A 17 7.78 5.03 12.83
C LEU A 17 7.01 4.23 13.88
N GLN A 18 6.12 4.87 14.60
CA GLN A 18 5.32 4.28 15.66
C GLN A 18 3.85 4.16 15.23
N ALA A 19 3.14 3.21 15.85
CA ALA A 19 1.68 3.14 15.72
C ALA A 19 1.05 4.39 16.32
N MET A 20 0.16 5.03 15.55
CA MET A 20 -0.53 6.27 15.93
C MET A 20 -1.96 6.04 16.39
N ASP A 21 -2.45 4.80 16.24
CA ASP A 21 -3.69 4.31 16.81
C ASP A 21 -3.47 2.94 17.45
N GLU A 22 -4.45 2.49 18.24
CA GLU A 22 -4.36 1.25 19.00
C GLU A 22 -4.29 0.00 18.12
N GLN A 23 -4.89 0.07 16.92
CA GLN A 23 -4.98 -1.04 15.97
C GLN A 23 -3.74 -1.16 15.09
N GLY A 24 -2.88 -0.13 15.05
CA GLY A 24 -1.75 -0.04 14.14
C GLY A 24 -2.15 0.22 12.69
N CYS A 25 -3.29 0.89 12.46
CA CYS A 25 -3.76 1.25 11.13
C CYS A 25 -3.08 2.50 10.58
N MET A 26 -2.54 3.33 11.45
CA MET A 26 -1.73 4.51 11.15
C MET A 26 -0.33 4.31 11.72
N LEU A 27 0.68 4.49 10.86
CA LEU A 27 2.08 4.59 11.27
C LEU A 27 2.58 6.01 11.01
N GLY A 28 3.44 6.50 11.90
CA GLY A 28 4.01 7.83 11.74
C GLY A 28 5.10 8.14 12.73
N ASN A 29 5.48 9.41 12.79
CA ASN A 29 6.31 9.98 13.85
C ASN A 29 5.79 11.39 14.19
N ALA A 30 6.57 12.18 14.93
CA ALA A 30 6.20 13.54 15.33
C ALA A 30 5.93 14.51 14.16
N THR A 31 6.37 14.18 12.94
CA THR A 31 6.31 15.08 11.78
C THR A 31 5.33 14.63 10.70
N ALA A 32 5.03 13.34 10.59
CA ALA A 32 4.11 12.81 9.60
C ALA A 32 3.51 11.46 10.03
N GLN A 33 2.30 11.17 9.57
CA GLN A 33 1.67 9.86 9.69
C GLN A 33 0.90 9.51 8.43
N ALA A 34 0.75 8.23 8.16
CA ALA A 34 0.01 7.70 7.02
C ALA A 34 -0.62 6.35 7.38
N PRO A 35 -1.65 5.91 6.63
CA PRO A 35 -2.15 4.55 6.76
C PRO A 35 -1.02 3.52 6.58
N THR A 36 -1.00 2.51 7.44
CA THR A 36 0.02 1.46 7.44
C THR A 36 0.14 0.81 6.06
N LEU A 37 -0.99 0.52 5.42
CA LEU A 37 -1.00 -0.16 4.12
C LEU A 37 -0.41 0.71 3.01
N THR A 38 -0.68 2.02 3.00
CA THR A 38 -0.11 2.94 1.99
C THR A 38 1.39 3.11 2.21
N LEU A 39 1.81 3.26 3.48
CA LEU A 39 3.20 3.44 3.83
C LEU A 39 4.05 2.20 3.51
N MET A 40 3.55 1.01 3.87
CA MET A 40 4.25 -0.25 3.60
C MET A 40 4.28 -0.58 2.10
N ALA A 41 3.24 -0.25 1.34
CA ALA A 41 3.26 -0.39 -0.11
C ALA A 41 4.36 0.46 -0.77
N ALA A 42 4.62 1.66 -0.24
CA ALA A 42 5.71 2.52 -0.72
C ALA A 42 7.10 2.00 -0.33
N ALA A 43 7.25 1.44 0.87
CA ALA A 43 8.51 0.90 1.36
C ALA A 43 8.88 -0.48 0.76
N TYR A 44 7.93 -1.16 0.12
CA TYR A 44 8.08 -2.55 -0.35
C TYR A 44 9.23 -2.73 -1.33
N GLY A 45 9.31 -1.90 -2.37
CA GLY A 45 10.25 -2.08 -3.50
C GLY A 45 11.71 -1.67 -3.22
N GLU A 46 12.05 -1.25 -2.00
CA GLU A 46 13.37 -0.68 -1.70
C GLU A 46 14.48 -1.72 -1.48
N SER A 47 14.16 -2.90 -0.91
CA SER A 47 15.08 -4.05 -0.78
C SER A 47 14.31 -5.34 -0.46
N GLU A 48 14.92 -6.51 -0.64
CA GLU A 48 14.27 -7.80 -0.31
C GLU A 48 13.96 -7.93 1.20
N GLU A 49 14.82 -7.40 2.07
CA GLU A 49 14.57 -7.35 3.51
C GLU A 49 13.34 -6.48 3.81
N ARG A 50 13.20 -5.34 3.12
CA ARG A 50 12.05 -4.44 3.26
C ARG A 50 10.77 -5.05 2.69
N LYS A 51 10.83 -5.84 1.63
CA LYS A 51 9.66 -6.59 1.12
C LYS A 51 9.07 -7.50 2.18
N GLY A 52 9.93 -8.33 2.80
CA GLY A 52 9.50 -9.25 3.85
C GLY A 52 8.86 -8.53 5.04
N MET A 53 9.50 -7.45 5.48
CA MET A 53 9.00 -6.58 6.55
C MET A 53 7.65 -5.94 6.21
N ALA A 54 7.56 -5.27 5.06
CA ALA A 54 6.38 -4.56 4.61
C ALA A 54 5.19 -5.51 4.45
N LEU A 55 5.39 -6.69 3.84
CA LEU A 55 4.35 -7.72 3.75
C LEU A 55 3.87 -8.19 5.11
N ALA A 56 4.78 -8.42 6.06
CA ALA A 56 4.41 -8.84 7.40
C ALA A 56 3.54 -7.79 8.10
N GLN A 57 3.92 -6.51 8.00
CA GLN A 57 3.14 -5.42 8.59
C GLN A 57 1.79 -5.21 7.90
N MET A 58 1.74 -5.28 6.56
CA MET A 58 0.49 -5.19 5.82
C MET A 58 -0.47 -6.31 6.20
N LYS A 59 0.02 -7.56 6.29
CA LYS A 59 -0.81 -8.71 6.70
C LYS A 59 -1.36 -8.52 8.11
N LYS A 60 -0.51 -8.10 9.06
CA LYS A 60 -0.92 -7.83 10.44
C LYS A 60 -1.98 -6.73 10.52
N ALA A 61 -1.80 -5.62 9.81
CA ALA A 61 -2.78 -4.53 9.78
C ALA A 61 -4.13 -5.00 9.20
N LEU A 62 -4.10 -5.76 8.11
CA LEU A 62 -5.31 -6.32 7.50
C LEU A 62 -6.02 -7.32 8.44
N GLU A 63 -5.26 -8.16 9.15
CA GLU A 63 -5.79 -9.09 10.16
C GLU A 63 -6.38 -8.37 11.38
N ALA A 64 -5.82 -7.21 11.73
CA ALA A 64 -6.35 -6.32 12.77
C ALA A 64 -7.61 -5.54 12.34
N GLY A 65 -8.05 -5.69 11.08
CA GLY A 65 -9.25 -5.04 10.55
C GLY A 65 -9.01 -3.61 10.05
N CYS A 66 -7.77 -3.22 9.77
CA CYS A 66 -7.49 -1.92 9.19
C CYS A 66 -8.15 -1.77 7.81
N PRO A 67 -8.72 -0.59 7.48
CA PRO A 67 -9.40 -0.40 6.21
C PRO A 67 -8.43 -0.55 5.03
N VAL A 68 -8.74 -1.48 4.11
CA VAL A 68 -7.87 -1.82 2.97
C VAL A 68 -7.69 -0.66 1.98
N ASP A 69 -8.71 0.19 1.86
CA ASP A 69 -8.78 1.29 0.90
C ASP A 69 -8.56 2.68 1.53
N GLU A 70 -8.04 2.73 2.76
CA GLU A 70 -7.71 4.01 3.41
C GLU A 70 -6.65 4.75 2.58
N PRO A 71 -6.95 5.96 2.08
CA PRO A 71 -6.02 6.68 1.23
C PRO A 71 -5.00 7.48 2.05
N ASP A 72 -3.84 7.71 1.45
CA ASP A 72 -2.87 8.67 1.97
C ASP A 72 -3.31 10.13 1.72
N GLN A 73 -2.44 11.08 2.09
CA GLN A 73 -2.69 12.52 1.91
C GLN A 73 -2.82 12.96 0.44
N MET A 74 -2.40 12.13 -0.52
CA MET A 74 -2.57 12.37 -1.96
C MET A 74 -3.82 11.73 -2.54
N GLY A 75 -4.60 11.01 -1.73
CA GLY A 75 -5.79 10.28 -2.15
C GLY A 75 -5.50 8.87 -2.65
N LEU A 76 -4.26 8.39 -2.52
CA LEU A 76 -3.83 7.09 -3.03
C LEU A 76 -4.03 6.01 -1.95
N SER A 77 -4.78 4.96 -2.27
CA SER A 77 -4.84 3.75 -1.45
C SER A 77 -3.57 2.91 -1.61
N ALA A 78 -3.42 1.88 -0.78
CA ALA A 78 -2.35 0.91 -0.91
C ALA A 78 -2.36 0.20 -2.28
N LEU A 79 -3.54 -0.02 -2.87
CA LEU A 79 -3.67 -0.61 -4.20
C LEU A 79 -3.10 0.32 -5.27
N ASN A 80 -3.34 1.63 -5.16
CA ASN A 80 -2.73 2.61 -6.07
C ASN A 80 -1.21 2.64 -5.89
N GLY A 81 -0.70 2.58 -4.66
CA GLY A 81 0.73 2.45 -4.39
C GLY A 81 1.35 1.23 -5.07
N ALA A 82 0.76 0.04 -4.90
CA ALA A 82 1.22 -1.19 -5.53
C ALA A 82 1.26 -1.09 -7.08
N ILE A 83 0.28 -0.43 -7.69
CA ILE A 83 0.25 -0.17 -9.14
C ILE A 83 1.36 0.82 -9.56
N LEU A 84 1.53 1.88 -8.80
CA LEU A 84 2.54 2.92 -9.06
C LEU A 84 3.95 2.35 -9.07
N TYR A 85 4.27 1.54 -8.06
CA TYR A 85 5.59 0.93 -7.87
C TYR A 85 5.82 -0.33 -8.70
N ASP A 86 4.81 -0.82 -9.43
CA ASP A 86 4.86 -2.05 -10.26
C ASP A 86 5.06 -3.33 -9.43
N GLU A 87 4.26 -3.48 -8.38
CA GLU A 87 4.35 -4.57 -7.40
C GLU A 87 3.15 -5.53 -7.49
N PRO A 88 3.14 -6.48 -8.44
CA PRO A 88 2.00 -7.37 -8.68
C PRO A 88 1.65 -8.27 -7.49
N GLU A 89 2.62 -8.59 -6.62
CA GLU A 89 2.37 -9.35 -5.39
C GLU A 89 1.47 -8.56 -4.42
N LEU A 90 1.73 -7.27 -4.25
CA LEU A 90 0.90 -6.40 -3.41
C LEU A 90 -0.47 -6.17 -4.04
N VAL A 91 -0.54 -5.99 -5.37
CA VAL A 91 -1.81 -5.88 -6.09
C VAL A 91 -2.67 -7.12 -5.81
N LYS A 92 -2.11 -8.32 -5.95
CA LYS A 92 -2.82 -9.56 -5.67
C LYS A 92 -3.29 -9.62 -4.21
N LEU A 93 -2.41 -9.38 -3.25
CA LEU A 93 -2.74 -9.40 -1.81
C LEU A 93 -3.91 -8.46 -1.50
N LEU A 94 -3.84 -7.21 -1.95
CA LEU A 94 -4.84 -6.18 -1.63
C LEU A 94 -6.20 -6.52 -2.25
N LEU A 95 -6.22 -6.98 -3.51
CA LEU A 95 -7.46 -7.42 -4.17
C LEU A 95 -8.07 -8.68 -3.53
N GLU A 96 -7.26 -9.63 -3.05
CA GLU A 96 -7.73 -10.78 -2.27
C GLU A 96 -8.33 -10.37 -0.92
N ARG A 97 -7.90 -9.23 -0.39
CA ARG A 97 -8.34 -8.67 0.89
C ARG A 97 -9.47 -7.64 0.73
N GLY A 98 -10.01 -7.50 -0.47
CA GLY A 98 -11.21 -6.71 -0.75
C GLY A 98 -10.96 -5.26 -1.12
N ALA A 99 -9.73 -4.87 -1.49
CA ALA A 99 -9.48 -3.56 -2.07
C ALA A 99 -10.36 -3.34 -3.30
N ASP A 100 -11.04 -2.20 -3.39
CA ASP A 100 -11.92 -1.86 -4.50
C ASP A 100 -11.13 -1.16 -5.64
N PRO A 101 -10.87 -1.84 -6.78
CA PRO A 101 -10.17 -1.22 -7.90
C PRO A 101 -10.98 -0.13 -8.61
N ARG A 102 -12.27 0.03 -8.29
CA ARG A 102 -13.15 1.09 -8.82
C ARG A 102 -13.25 2.30 -7.91
N ARG A 103 -12.66 2.25 -6.72
CA ARG A 103 -12.58 3.41 -5.84
C ARG A 103 -11.81 4.52 -6.56
N ARG A 104 -12.45 5.69 -6.67
CA ARG A 104 -11.83 6.85 -7.29
C ARG A 104 -10.87 7.52 -6.33
N ILE A 105 -9.69 7.87 -6.85
CA ILE A 105 -8.73 8.73 -6.18
C ILE A 105 -9.38 10.11 -6.01
N VAL A 106 -9.34 10.66 -4.78
CA VAL A 106 -9.74 12.04 -4.49
C VAL A 106 -8.46 12.81 -4.16
N SER A 107 -8.00 13.63 -5.09
CA SER A 107 -6.68 14.26 -5.00
C SER A 107 -6.75 15.75 -5.33
N PRO A 108 -5.97 16.61 -4.65
CA PRO A 108 -5.82 18.00 -5.09
C PRO A 108 -5.14 18.11 -6.47
N LYS A 109 -4.50 17.03 -6.96
CA LYS A 109 -3.87 16.99 -8.28
C LYS A 109 -4.88 16.53 -9.33
N THR A 110 -5.30 17.42 -10.22
CA THR A 110 -6.27 17.14 -11.29
C THR A 110 -5.89 15.95 -12.18
N THR A 111 -4.59 15.64 -12.32
CA THR A 111 -4.15 14.49 -13.12
C THR A 111 -4.44 13.14 -12.46
N LEU A 112 -4.62 13.10 -11.14
CA LEU A 112 -4.94 11.88 -10.39
C LEU A 112 -6.42 11.83 -10.00
N ASP A 113 -7.01 12.99 -9.77
CA ASP A 113 -8.38 13.12 -9.27
C ASP A 113 -9.39 12.44 -10.21
N GLY A 114 -10.27 11.64 -9.61
CA GLY A 114 -11.32 10.91 -10.31
C GLY A 114 -10.88 9.61 -11.00
N LEU A 115 -9.58 9.31 -11.07
CA LEU A 115 -9.10 8.04 -11.63
C LEU A 115 -9.41 6.88 -10.69
N ASP A 116 -9.86 5.75 -11.26
CA ASP A 116 -9.85 4.45 -10.58
C ASP A 116 -8.53 3.70 -10.86
N SER A 117 -8.37 2.49 -10.33
CA SER A 117 -7.13 1.72 -10.51
C SER A 117 -6.84 1.36 -11.98
N PHE A 118 -7.87 1.21 -12.81
CA PHE A 118 -7.71 0.90 -14.23
C PHE A 118 -7.20 2.14 -14.99
N ALA A 119 -7.88 3.27 -14.83
CA ALA A 119 -7.48 4.52 -15.48
C ALA A 119 -6.12 5.02 -14.97
N PHE A 120 -5.83 4.80 -13.68
CA PHE A 120 -4.52 5.10 -13.09
C PHE A 120 -3.40 4.24 -13.70
N LEU A 121 -3.64 2.94 -13.90
CA LEU A 121 -2.68 2.05 -14.58
C LEU A 121 -2.40 2.51 -16.01
N GLU A 122 -3.43 2.87 -16.78
CA GLU A 122 -3.25 3.33 -18.15
C GLU A 122 -2.47 4.65 -18.20
N LEU A 123 -2.78 5.62 -17.33
CA LEU A 123 -2.01 6.87 -17.20
C LEU A 123 -0.51 6.61 -16.95
N LEU A 124 -0.19 5.63 -16.11
CA LEU A 124 1.22 5.28 -15.82
C LEU A 124 1.90 4.63 -17.03
N GLY A 125 1.18 3.80 -17.78
CA GLY A 125 1.70 3.18 -19.01
C GLY A 125 2.00 4.20 -20.10
N GLU A 126 1.20 5.27 -20.21
CA GLU A 126 1.47 6.38 -21.14
C GLU A 126 2.73 7.18 -20.78
N ARG A 127 3.10 7.21 -19.49
CA ARG A 127 4.23 7.99 -18.96
C ARG A 127 5.53 7.22 -18.86
N ASP A 128 5.46 5.91 -18.67
CA ASP A 128 6.61 5.02 -18.48
C ASP A 128 6.35 3.68 -19.17
N ASP A 129 6.66 3.64 -20.46
CA ASP A 129 6.51 2.48 -21.33
C ASP A 129 7.57 1.39 -21.07
N LYS A 130 8.56 1.66 -20.20
CA LYS A 130 9.66 0.73 -19.89
C LYS A 130 9.27 -0.31 -18.84
N ARG A 131 8.30 -0.02 -17.98
CA ARG A 131 7.83 -0.98 -16.95
C ARG A 131 6.74 -1.89 -17.51
N ASP A 132 6.93 -3.21 -17.40
CA ASP A 132 5.97 -4.19 -17.89
C ASP A 132 4.88 -4.49 -16.84
N ARG A 133 3.82 -3.68 -16.88
CA ARG A 133 2.66 -3.84 -15.99
C ARG A 133 1.62 -4.86 -16.46
N LYS A 134 1.94 -5.78 -17.39
CA LYS A 134 0.98 -6.77 -17.91
C LYS A 134 0.37 -7.65 -16.82
N THR A 135 1.17 -8.08 -15.84
CA THR A 135 0.69 -8.90 -14.73
C THR A 135 -0.34 -8.14 -13.88
N ILE A 136 -0.07 -6.87 -13.58
CA ILE A 136 -0.99 -6.00 -12.85
C ILE A 136 -2.29 -5.80 -13.65
N ARG A 137 -2.18 -5.54 -14.97
CA ARG A 137 -3.35 -5.40 -15.84
C ARG A 137 -4.25 -6.64 -15.76
N LYS A 138 -3.66 -7.83 -15.87
CA LYS A 138 -4.40 -9.09 -15.76
C LYS A 138 -5.10 -9.23 -14.41
N LEU A 139 -4.40 -8.95 -13.30
CA LEU A 139 -4.97 -9.03 -11.95
C LEU A 139 -6.17 -8.09 -11.75
N LEU A 140 -6.12 -6.87 -12.31
CA LEU A 140 -7.23 -5.93 -12.28
C LEU A 140 -8.38 -6.38 -13.19
N ASP A 141 -8.09 -6.89 -14.37
CA ASP A 141 -9.10 -7.37 -15.33
C ASP A 141 -9.91 -8.55 -14.76
N ASP A 142 -9.29 -9.42 -13.96
CA ASP A 142 -9.96 -10.51 -13.23
C ASP A 142 -10.97 -9.99 -12.17
N LYS A 143 -10.98 -8.69 -11.88
CA LYS A 143 -11.89 -8.01 -10.92
C LYS A 143 -12.89 -7.06 -11.60
N ARG A 144 -12.94 -7.03 -12.94
CA ARG A 144 -13.98 -6.29 -13.67
C ARG A 144 -15.36 -6.91 -13.50
#